data_AF-K2HBB3-F1
#
_entry.id   AF-K2HBB3-F1
#
_cell.length_a   1.000
_cell.length_b   1.000
_cell.length_c   1.000
_cell.angle_alpha   90.00
_cell.angle_beta   90.00
_cell.angle_gamma   90.00
#
_symmetry.space_group_name_H-M   'P 1'
#
loop_
_entity.id
_entity.type
_entity.pdbx_description
1 polymer ?
#
loop_
_entity_poly.entity_id
_entity_poly.type
_entity_poly.pdbx_seq_one_letter_code
_entity_poly.pdbx_strand_id
1 'polypeptide(L)'
;MSEGINEESKTLTLAQIQRPFLMDGNVVVFVKKWKKRYVVWKDDKLFFFEKNYGKEVPKEVFIMSSDTTMTTEIEQKEKKSIVRFKGVSGEIMILADESISFIEMAFKLFKSNLGCEKKKEEIEKLKLTQKEPEENKIPPWEEIKNKINIKSKINGKELQSLFKELGKLVTEQYFYSIIKEIIYQWNDDQIIEFGYQQFCEEDLEDFGSLFGGRDNSSTEIQFVLGTNEENILRLLEIYMKIYKQFKLEWSELTKCLLISMACWELFSNTELFNVIIVYLSKQFDIYQLLTFLHLYCEFESDLKLPLWSSFPSHIELLFKSICSSWTLEQKNLLISIIDDTWEWTKQQIDTLKSLLIPS
;
A
#
# COMPACT_ATOMS: atom_id res chain seq x y z
N MET A 1 41.84 -7.99 -1.46
CA MET A 1 41.18 -8.77 -2.52
C MET A 1 39.74 -8.33 -2.56
N SER A 2 39.40 -7.47 -3.54
CA SER A 2 38.18 -6.68 -3.61
C SER A 2 37.41 -7.07 -4.87
N GLU A 3 36.92 -8.30 -4.93
CA GLU A 3 36.11 -8.79 -6.04
C GLU A 3 34.99 -9.65 -5.46
N GLY A 4 33.90 -8.97 -5.15
CA GLY A 4 32.61 -9.53 -4.78
C GLY A 4 31.54 -8.47 -5.00
N ILE A 5 31.75 -7.60 -6.00
CA ILE A 5 30.68 -6.73 -6.48
C ILE A 5 29.86 -7.62 -7.40
N ASN A 6 28.64 -7.95 -7.01
CA ASN A 6 27.74 -8.78 -7.78
C ASN A 6 27.55 -8.16 -9.19
N GLU A 7 28.27 -8.67 -10.20
CA GLU A 7 28.31 -8.08 -11.54
C GLU A 7 26.92 -8.04 -12.19
N GLU A 8 26.05 -8.98 -11.82
CA GLU A 8 24.65 -9.02 -12.23
C GLU A 8 23.92 -7.71 -11.90
N SER A 9 24.16 -7.15 -10.71
CA SER A 9 23.49 -5.91 -10.27
C SER A 9 23.92 -4.68 -11.08
N LYS A 10 25.07 -4.71 -11.75
CA LYS A 10 25.51 -3.63 -12.66
C LYS A 10 24.86 -3.71 -14.03
N THR A 11 24.23 -4.84 -14.35
CA THR A 11 23.54 -5.05 -15.64
C THR A 11 22.05 -4.78 -15.57
N LEU A 12 21.48 -4.67 -14.36
CA LEU A 12 20.08 -4.35 -14.15
C LEU A 12 19.79 -2.93 -14.61
N THR A 13 18.91 -2.80 -15.60
CA THR A 13 18.39 -1.49 -16.01
C THR A 13 17.48 -0.92 -14.93
N LEU A 14 17.34 0.42 -14.88
CA LEU A 14 16.44 1.08 -13.95
C LEU A 14 15.01 0.50 -13.98
N ALA A 15 14.50 0.11 -15.15
CA ALA A 15 13.18 -0.52 -15.30
C ALA A 15 13.09 -1.94 -14.71
N GLN A 16 14.21 -2.66 -14.60
CA GLN A 16 14.29 -4.00 -14.01
C GLN A 16 14.43 -3.96 -12.49
N ILE A 17 14.84 -2.82 -11.92
CA ILE A 17 14.84 -2.63 -10.48
C ILE A 17 13.38 -2.41 -10.04
N GLN A 18 12.76 -3.45 -9.47
CA GLN A 18 11.35 -3.42 -9.10
C GLN A 18 11.08 -2.42 -7.97
N ARG A 19 9.96 -1.71 -8.00
CA ARG A 19 9.47 -0.89 -6.88
C ARG A 19 8.83 -1.77 -5.78
N PRO A 20 8.66 -1.28 -4.54
CA PRO A 20 8.97 0.08 -4.06
C PRO A 20 10.47 0.32 -3.83
N PHE A 21 10.89 1.58 -3.96
CA PHE A 21 12.22 2.03 -3.56
C PHE A 21 12.14 2.65 -2.17
N LEU A 22 13.20 2.49 -1.38
CA LEU A 22 13.35 3.22 -0.11
C LEU A 22 13.55 4.72 -0.36
N MET A 23 14.15 5.05 -1.51
CA MET A 23 14.42 6.41 -1.96
C MET A 23 14.77 6.42 -3.44
N ASP A 24 14.37 7.45 -4.18
CA ASP A 24 14.94 7.79 -5.47
C ASP A 24 15.02 9.30 -5.68
N GLY A 25 15.90 9.74 -6.57
CA GLY A 25 16.04 11.17 -6.87
C GLY A 25 17.37 11.55 -7.47
N ASN A 26 17.53 12.84 -7.80
CA ASN A 26 18.82 13.35 -8.26
C ASN A 26 19.70 13.73 -7.07
N VAL A 27 20.90 13.17 -7.01
CA VAL A 27 21.91 13.49 -6.00
C VAL A 27 23.24 13.87 -6.64
N VAL A 28 24.12 14.49 -5.88
CA VAL A 28 25.50 14.72 -6.28
C VAL A 28 26.40 13.78 -5.47
N VAL A 29 27.04 12.84 -6.16
CA VAL A 29 27.84 11.78 -5.54
C VAL A 29 29.33 11.95 -5.88
N PHE A 30 30.21 11.64 -4.94
CA PHE A 30 31.64 11.70 -5.17
C PHE A 30 32.19 10.36 -5.70
N VAL A 31 32.64 10.36 -6.95
CA VAL A 31 33.29 9.21 -7.58
C VAL A 31 34.56 9.70 -8.27
N LYS A 32 35.64 9.82 -7.49
CA LYS A 32 36.90 10.53 -7.82
C LYS A 32 36.74 12.05 -8.04
N LYS A 33 35.54 12.49 -8.45
CA LYS A 33 35.05 13.87 -8.55
C LYS A 33 33.55 13.90 -8.29
N TRP A 34 33.00 15.05 -7.89
CA TRP A 34 31.56 15.24 -7.73
C TRP A 34 30.83 15.12 -9.07
N LYS A 35 29.76 14.32 -9.11
CA LYS A 35 28.93 14.11 -10.30
C LYS A 35 27.46 14.06 -9.92
N LYS A 36 26.60 14.67 -10.74
CA LYS A 36 25.15 14.49 -10.64
C LYS A 36 24.78 13.09 -11.13
N ARG A 37 23.97 12.39 -10.35
CA ARG A 37 23.45 11.04 -10.63
C ARG A 37 22.00 10.96 -10.21
N TYR A 38 21.25 10.10 -10.89
CA TYR A 38 19.97 9.66 -10.36
C TYR A 38 20.23 8.44 -9.48
N VAL A 39 19.91 8.53 -8.20
CA VAL A 39 20.08 7.45 -7.23
C VAL A 39 18.76 6.73 -7.04
N VAL A 40 18.83 5.41 -6.91
CA VAL A 40 17.75 4.55 -6.42
C VAL A 40 18.28 3.74 -5.27
N TRP A 41 17.67 3.89 -4.10
CA TRP A 41 17.87 3.03 -2.95
C TRP A 41 16.81 1.93 -2.98
N LYS A 42 17.26 0.69 -3.17
CA LYS A 42 16.42 -0.47 -3.03
C LYS A 42 17.10 -1.52 -2.16
N ASP A 43 16.38 -1.99 -1.14
CA ASP A 43 16.83 -3.00 -0.20
C ASP A 43 18.20 -2.63 0.40
N ASP A 44 19.22 -3.44 0.14
CA ASP A 44 20.60 -3.29 0.57
C ASP A 44 21.49 -2.54 -0.45
N LYS A 45 20.93 -1.95 -1.51
CA LYS A 45 21.70 -1.38 -2.63
C LYS A 45 21.33 0.07 -2.91
N LEU A 46 22.36 0.88 -3.16
CA LEU A 46 22.25 2.18 -3.80
C LEU A 46 22.73 2.07 -5.24
N PHE A 47 21.83 2.28 -6.19
CA PHE A 47 22.11 2.28 -7.62
C PHE A 47 22.27 3.73 -8.10
N PHE A 48 23.35 4.02 -8.82
CA PHE A 48 23.63 5.35 -9.35
C PHE A 48 23.62 5.34 -10.87
N PHE A 49 22.61 5.99 -11.44
CA PHE A 49 22.42 6.13 -12.88
C PHE A 49 22.90 7.48 -13.38
N GLU A 50 23.26 7.55 -14.65
CA GLU A 50 23.60 8.83 -15.28
C GLU A 50 22.36 9.72 -15.42
N LYS A 51 21.19 9.13 -15.68
CA LYS A 51 19.90 9.80 -15.85
C LYS A 51 18.76 8.92 -15.32
N ASN A 52 17.62 9.53 -15.00
CA ASN A 52 16.37 8.82 -14.73
C ASN A 52 15.74 8.35 -16.07
N TYR A 53 16.24 7.25 -16.61
CA TYR A 53 15.76 6.67 -17.87
C TYR A 53 15.72 5.14 -17.77
N GLY A 54 14.59 4.52 -18.13
CA GLY A 54 14.33 3.11 -17.81
C GLY A 54 15.32 2.09 -18.37
N LYS A 55 16.04 2.41 -19.46
CA LYS A 55 17.06 1.52 -20.06
C LYS A 55 18.49 1.79 -19.57
N GLU A 56 18.70 2.81 -18.74
CA GLU A 56 20.02 3.07 -18.15
C GLU A 56 20.41 1.94 -17.20
N VAL A 57 21.66 1.51 -17.29
CA VAL A 57 22.31 0.63 -16.30
C VAL A 57 23.08 1.49 -15.29
N PRO A 58 23.20 1.05 -14.04
CA PRO A 58 23.89 1.84 -13.02
C PRO A 58 25.37 1.98 -13.37
N LYS A 59 25.90 3.20 -13.27
CA LYS A 59 27.33 3.47 -13.37
C LYS A 59 28.07 2.97 -12.13
N GLU A 60 27.45 3.15 -10.98
CA GLU A 60 27.94 2.70 -9.70
C GLU A 60 26.82 1.98 -8.93
N VAL A 61 27.17 0.92 -8.22
CA VAL A 61 26.28 0.25 -7.27
C VAL A 61 27.04 0.14 -5.96
N PHE A 62 26.45 0.64 -4.88
CA PHE A 62 27.00 0.52 -3.54
C PHE A 62 26.14 -0.46 -2.74
N ILE A 63 26.77 -1.54 -2.26
CA ILE A 63 26.09 -2.57 -1.48
C ILE A 63 26.33 -2.29 0.00
N MET A 64 25.23 -2.22 0.73
CA MET A 64 25.20 -2.00 2.16
C MET A 64 25.04 -3.33 2.88
N SER A 65 25.62 -3.42 4.07
CA SER A 65 25.50 -4.59 4.93
C SER A 65 25.15 -4.17 6.36
N SER A 66 25.07 -5.15 7.26
CA SER A 66 24.89 -4.88 8.70
C SER A 66 25.96 -3.96 9.28
N ASP A 67 27.14 -3.94 8.67
CA ASP A 67 28.29 -3.20 9.17
C ASP A 67 28.44 -1.84 8.47
N THR A 68 27.57 -1.55 7.50
CA THR A 68 27.54 -0.23 6.87
C THR A 68 27.22 0.83 7.91
N THR A 69 28.03 1.87 7.96
CA THR A 69 27.83 3.06 8.79
C THR A 69 27.47 4.25 7.92
N MET A 70 26.68 5.15 8.47
CA MET A 70 26.32 6.41 7.82
C MET A 70 26.64 7.54 8.80
N THR A 71 27.37 8.55 8.33
CA THR A 71 27.69 9.75 9.09
C THR A 71 27.36 10.99 8.26
N THR A 72 26.82 12.01 8.90
CA THR A 72 26.55 13.32 8.26
C THR A 72 27.59 14.32 8.75
N GLU A 73 28.32 14.93 7.82
CA GLU A 73 29.34 15.95 8.10
C GLU A 73 28.99 17.25 7.36
N ILE A 74 29.28 18.41 7.95
CA ILE A 74 29.13 19.70 7.27
C ILE A 74 30.49 20.07 6.65
N GLU A 75 30.54 20.22 5.33
CA GLU A 75 31.75 20.66 4.65
C GLU A 75 32.02 22.14 4.95
N GLN A 76 33.10 22.41 5.68
CA GLN A 76 33.42 23.74 6.20
C GLN A 76 33.67 24.81 5.11
N LYS A 77 34.01 24.41 3.88
CA LYS A 77 34.26 25.33 2.77
C LYS A 77 32.99 25.68 1.97
N GLU A 78 32.10 24.72 1.74
CA GLU A 78 30.90 24.94 0.92
C GLU A 78 29.62 25.14 1.75
N LYS A 79 29.65 24.95 3.07
CA LYS A 79 28.47 24.93 3.96
C LYS A 79 27.40 23.93 3.52
N LYS A 80 27.80 22.85 2.87
CA LYS A 80 26.91 21.79 2.40
C LYS A 80 27.05 20.57 3.26
N SER A 81 25.96 19.84 3.41
CA SER A 81 25.94 18.60 4.17
C SER A 81 26.34 17.44 3.28
N ILE A 82 27.31 16.66 3.76
CA ILE A 82 27.80 15.46 3.10
C ILE A 82 27.36 14.26 3.95
N VAL A 83 26.57 13.37 3.35
CA VAL A 83 26.25 12.06 3.91
C VAL A 83 27.27 11.06 3.39
N ARG A 84 28.00 10.43 4.31
CA ARG A 84 29.05 9.45 4.02
C ARG A 84 28.56 8.06 4.43
N PHE A 85 28.53 7.14 3.47
CA PHE A 85 28.30 5.73 3.74
C PHE A 85 29.63 4.97 3.65
N LYS A 86 29.92 4.16 4.66
CA LYS A 86 31.10 3.31 4.71
C LYS A 86 30.70 1.87 5.00
N GLY A 87 31.02 0.95 4.11
CA GLY A 87 30.64 -0.46 4.19
C GLY A 87 31.61 -1.39 3.46
N VAL A 88 31.17 -2.62 3.22
CA VAL A 88 32.00 -3.68 2.61
C VAL A 88 32.37 -3.35 1.16
N SER A 89 31.50 -2.64 0.43
CA SER A 89 31.77 -2.14 -0.92
C SER A 89 32.67 -0.89 -0.98
N GLY A 90 33.19 -0.43 0.17
CA GLY A 90 34.03 0.75 0.28
C GLY A 90 33.28 1.95 0.85
N GLU A 91 33.58 3.14 0.33
CA GLU A 91 33.04 4.40 0.82
C GLU A 91 32.39 5.20 -0.31
N ILE A 92 31.24 5.80 -0.03
CA ILE A 92 30.55 6.70 -0.94
C ILE A 92 30.08 7.95 -0.19
N MET A 93 30.19 9.10 -0.85
CA MET A 93 29.78 10.39 -0.30
C MET A 93 28.72 11.01 -1.20
N ILE A 94 27.63 11.44 -0.58
CA ILE A 94 26.50 12.11 -1.23
C ILE A 94 26.39 13.50 -0.64
N LEU A 95 26.35 14.51 -1.51
CA LEU A 95 26.00 15.86 -1.12
C LEU A 95 24.48 15.93 -1.03
N ALA A 96 23.98 16.18 0.18
CA ALA A 96 22.56 16.15 0.50
C ALA A 96 22.27 17.38 1.35
N ASP A 97 21.81 18.48 0.76
CA ASP A 97 21.39 19.65 1.52
C ASP A 97 19.91 19.52 1.90
N GLU A 98 19.04 19.32 0.91
CA GLU A 98 17.59 19.17 1.11
C GLU A 98 17.17 17.71 1.33
N SER A 99 18.04 16.74 1.00
CA SER A 99 17.71 15.30 1.01
C SER A 99 18.20 14.56 2.27
N ILE A 100 18.80 15.25 3.26
CA ILE A 100 19.39 14.62 4.46
C ILE A 100 18.35 13.79 5.20
N SER A 101 17.23 14.41 5.58
CA SER A 101 16.20 13.76 6.39
C SER A 101 15.65 12.50 5.72
N PHE A 102 15.57 12.52 4.39
CA PHE A 102 15.11 11.39 3.60
C PHE A 102 16.13 10.25 3.55
N ILE A 103 17.40 10.58 3.37
CA ILE A 103 18.51 9.61 3.39
C ILE A 103 18.66 8.98 4.78
N GLU A 104 18.53 9.77 5.85
CA GLU A 104 18.59 9.30 7.23
C GLU A 104 17.43 8.35 7.57
N MET A 105 16.22 8.69 7.13
CA MET A 105 15.04 7.85 7.29
C MET A 105 15.19 6.52 6.53
N ALA A 106 15.63 6.56 5.28
CA ALA A 106 15.88 5.37 4.47
C ALA A 106 16.95 4.46 5.11
N PHE A 107 18.03 5.04 5.66
CA PHE A 107 19.07 4.28 6.36
C PHE A 107 18.56 3.62 7.64
N LYS A 108 17.72 4.33 8.42
CA LYS A 108 17.09 3.79 9.62
C LYS A 108 16.17 2.61 9.28
N LEU A 109 15.38 2.75 8.22
CA LEU A 109 14.49 1.70 7.73
C LEU A 109 15.29 0.48 7.25
N PHE A 110 16.37 0.68 6.48
CA PHE A 110 17.31 -0.37 6.09
C PHE A 110 17.88 -1.14 7.28
N LYS A 111 18.36 -0.44 8.32
CA LYS A 111 18.89 -1.10 9.55
C LYS A 111 17.82 -1.88 10.32
N SER A 112 16.60 -1.36 10.38
CA SER A 112 15.46 -2.06 10.97
C SER A 112 15.14 -3.34 10.21
N ASN A 113 15.11 -3.28 8.87
CA ASN A 113 14.81 -4.41 8.00
C ASN A 113 15.89 -5.50 8.07
N LEU A 114 17.17 -5.15 8.11
CA LEU A 114 18.26 -6.10 8.37
C LEU A 114 18.13 -6.81 9.72
N GLY A 115 17.65 -6.11 10.76
CA GLY A 115 17.36 -6.71 12.06
C GLY A 115 16.21 -7.73 12.01
N CYS A 116 15.23 -7.51 11.13
CA CYS A 116 14.14 -8.44 10.87
C CYS A 116 14.58 -9.64 10.00
N GLU A 117 15.42 -9.44 8.99
CA GLU A 117 15.93 -10.53 8.14
C GLU A 117 16.92 -11.44 8.86
N LYS A 118 17.85 -10.90 9.67
CA LYS A 118 18.73 -11.73 10.51
C LYS A 118 17.93 -12.58 11.50
N LYS A 119 16.84 -12.03 12.06
CA LYS A 119 15.91 -12.81 12.89
C LYS A 119 15.19 -13.88 12.07
N LYS A 120 14.77 -13.60 10.83
CA LYS A 120 14.12 -14.58 9.94
C LYS A 120 15.08 -15.69 9.51
N GLU A 121 16.33 -15.39 9.17
CA GLU A 121 17.35 -16.39 8.80
C GLU A 121 17.81 -17.24 10.01
N GLU A 122 17.92 -16.65 11.20
CA GLU A 122 18.13 -17.42 12.43
C GLU A 122 16.93 -18.34 12.72
N ILE A 123 15.70 -17.86 12.53
CA ILE A 123 14.48 -18.68 12.64
C ILE A 123 14.44 -19.80 11.59
N GLU A 124 14.87 -19.56 10.35
CA GLU A 124 14.93 -20.59 9.29
C GLU A 124 16.05 -21.62 9.51
N LYS A 125 17.23 -21.21 9.98
CA LYS A 125 18.31 -22.14 10.37
C LYS A 125 17.93 -22.96 11.60
N LEU A 126 17.15 -22.40 12.52
CA LEU A 126 16.56 -23.14 13.65
C LEU A 126 15.48 -24.14 13.18
N LYS A 127 14.69 -23.81 12.15
CA LYS A 127 13.67 -24.71 11.55
C LYS A 127 14.26 -25.93 10.84
N LEU A 128 15.46 -25.83 10.26
CA LEU A 128 16.11 -26.95 9.56
C LEU A 128 16.81 -27.96 10.49
N THR A 129 17.02 -27.61 11.77
CA THR A 129 17.83 -28.43 12.69
C THR A 129 17.15 -28.79 14.01
N GLN A 130 15.87 -28.45 14.18
CA GLN A 130 15.13 -28.78 15.39
C GLN A 130 13.87 -29.57 15.03
N LYS A 131 13.71 -30.76 15.63
CA LYS A 131 12.37 -31.26 15.95
C LYS A 131 11.72 -30.14 16.76
N GLU A 132 10.67 -29.52 16.23
CA GLU A 132 9.86 -28.58 16.98
C GLU A 132 9.49 -29.24 18.33
N PRO A 133 9.69 -28.56 19.47
CA PRO A 133 8.97 -28.97 20.67
C PRO A 133 7.48 -28.92 20.33
N GLU A 134 6.72 -29.95 20.73
CA GLU A 134 5.29 -30.11 20.42
C GLU A 134 4.43 -28.90 20.86
N GLU A 135 4.99 -27.95 21.60
CA GLU A 135 4.35 -26.74 22.13
C GLU A 135 4.11 -25.61 21.11
N ASN A 136 4.67 -25.66 19.89
CA ASN A 136 4.50 -24.60 18.87
C ASN A 136 3.71 -25.04 17.61
N LYS A 137 2.99 -26.16 17.65
CA LYS A 137 2.07 -26.50 16.55
C LYS A 137 0.85 -25.58 16.59
N ILE A 138 0.72 -24.72 15.60
CA ILE A 138 -0.50 -23.93 15.38
C ILE A 138 -1.65 -24.91 15.10
N PRO A 139 -2.73 -24.90 15.91
CA PRO A 139 -3.86 -25.80 15.70
C PRO A 139 -4.52 -25.55 14.33
N PRO A 140 -5.07 -26.59 13.68
CA PRO A 140 -5.84 -26.44 12.45
C PRO A 140 -7.03 -25.49 12.64
N TRP A 141 -7.43 -24.81 11.56
CA TRP A 141 -8.55 -23.85 11.57
C TRP A 141 -9.83 -24.41 12.20
N GLU A 142 -10.20 -25.67 11.93
CA GLU A 142 -11.40 -26.29 12.50
C GLU A 142 -11.39 -26.34 14.04
N GLU A 143 -10.23 -26.52 14.66
CA GLU A 143 -10.12 -26.48 16.13
C GLU A 143 -10.29 -25.05 16.67
N ILE A 144 -9.74 -24.06 15.98
CA ILE A 144 -9.89 -22.64 16.33
C ILE A 144 -11.35 -22.21 16.17
N LYS A 145 -11.98 -22.57 15.05
CA LYS A 145 -13.38 -22.30 14.77
C LYS A 145 -14.31 -22.90 15.84
N ASN A 146 -14.05 -24.14 16.27
CA ASN A 146 -14.81 -24.75 17.36
C ASN A 146 -14.64 -23.99 18.68
N LYS A 147 -13.43 -23.52 19.03
CA LYS A 147 -13.20 -22.68 20.22
C LYS A 147 -13.96 -21.36 20.16
N ILE A 148 -14.08 -20.75 18.98
CA ILE A 148 -14.85 -19.53 18.77
C ILE A 148 -16.34 -19.81 18.95
N ASN A 149 -16.88 -20.82 18.25
CA ASN A 149 -18.31 -21.12 18.20
C ASN A 149 -18.92 -21.50 19.56
N ILE A 150 -18.12 -22.03 20.48
CA ILE A 150 -18.57 -22.37 21.84
C ILE A 150 -18.91 -21.10 22.65
N LYS A 151 -18.31 -19.95 22.31
CA LYS A 151 -18.61 -18.67 22.93
C LYS A 151 -19.73 -17.98 22.13
N SER A 152 -20.96 -18.02 22.62
CA SER A 152 -22.07 -17.27 22.01
C SER A 152 -21.76 -15.77 21.97
N LYS A 153 -22.24 -15.06 20.92
CA LYS A 153 -22.11 -13.60 20.67
C LYS A 153 -21.06 -12.91 21.55
N ILE A 154 -19.80 -13.04 21.13
CA ILE A 154 -18.64 -12.40 21.76
C ILE A 154 -18.76 -10.89 21.61
N ASN A 155 -18.51 -10.11 22.67
CA ASN A 155 -18.33 -8.65 22.60
C ASN A 155 -16.85 -8.25 22.48
N GLY A 156 -16.57 -6.96 22.32
CA GLY A 156 -15.20 -6.46 22.13
C GLY A 156 -14.17 -6.87 23.20
N LYS A 157 -14.55 -6.85 24.48
CA LYS A 157 -13.65 -7.27 25.58
C LYS A 157 -13.40 -8.76 25.57
N GLU A 158 -14.42 -9.54 25.25
CA GLU A 158 -14.32 -10.99 25.11
C GLU A 158 -13.48 -11.37 23.89
N LEU A 159 -13.54 -10.60 22.81
CA LEU A 159 -12.69 -10.77 21.62
C LEU A 159 -11.22 -10.49 21.95
N GLN A 160 -10.91 -9.40 22.66
CA GLN A 160 -9.54 -9.14 23.12
C GLN A 160 -9.02 -10.26 24.05
N SER A 161 -9.89 -10.79 24.91
CA SER A 161 -9.54 -11.92 25.78
C SER A 161 -9.31 -13.19 24.97
N LEU A 162 -10.14 -13.45 23.96
CA LEU A 162 -9.96 -14.56 23.03
C LEU A 162 -8.65 -14.46 22.27
N PHE A 163 -8.25 -13.29 21.75
CA PHE A 163 -6.94 -13.13 21.10
C PHE A 163 -5.78 -13.43 22.03
N LYS A 164 -5.88 -13.03 23.31
CA LYS A 164 -4.88 -13.38 24.32
C LYS A 164 -4.84 -14.89 24.61
N GLU A 165 -6.01 -15.54 24.67
CA GLU A 165 -6.13 -16.99 24.87
C GLU A 165 -5.62 -17.82 23.68
N LEU A 166 -5.93 -17.40 22.45
CA LEU A 166 -5.47 -18.05 21.22
C LEU A 166 -3.95 -17.87 21.03
N GLY A 167 -3.42 -16.74 21.51
CA GLY A 167 -2.01 -16.42 21.42
C GLY A 167 -1.64 -15.83 20.06
N LYS A 168 -0.55 -15.05 20.07
CA LYS A 168 -0.10 -14.23 18.95
C LYS A 168 0.02 -15.00 17.63
N LEU A 169 0.65 -16.17 17.65
CA LEU A 169 0.90 -16.96 16.44
C LEU A 169 -0.38 -17.43 15.76
N VAL A 170 -1.38 -17.87 16.53
CA VAL A 170 -2.68 -18.31 16.00
C VAL A 170 -3.46 -17.10 15.46
N THR A 171 -3.45 -15.99 16.20
CA THR A 171 -4.12 -14.76 15.77
C THR A 171 -3.52 -14.22 14.49
N GLU A 172 -2.20 -14.16 14.33
CA GLU A 172 -1.55 -13.74 13.09
C GLU A 172 -1.83 -14.71 11.94
N GLN A 173 -1.94 -16.01 12.22
CA GLN A 173 -2.20 -17.03 11.20
C GLN A 173 -3.61 -16.93 10.59
N TYR A 174 -4.62 -16.64 11.43
CA TYR A 174 -6.05 -16.75 11.09
C TYR A 174 -6.84 -15.46 11.37
N PHE A 175 -6.17 -14.30 11.40
CA PHE A 175 -6.76 -13.05 11.85
C PHE A 175 -8.13 -12.75 11.20
N TYR A 176 -8.18 -12.74 9.87
CA TYR A 176 -9.40 -12.40 9.14
C TYR A 176 -10.46 -13.48 9.29
N SER A 177 -10.06 -14.75 9.33
CA SER A 177 -10.99 -15.85 9.61
C SER A 177 -11.62 -15.75 11.00
N ILE A 178 -10.83 -15.43 12.04
CA ILE A 178 -11.33 -15.23 13.42
C ILE A 178 -12.28 -14.04 13.46
N ILE A 179 -11.85 -12.89 12.92
CA ILE A 179 -12.64 -11.67 12.91
C ILE A 179 -13.95 -11.89 12.15
N LYS A 180 -13.92 -12.56 11.00
CA LYS A 180 -15.11 -12.90 10.20
C LYS A 180 -16.13 -13.71 10.98
N GLU A 181 -15.71 -14.79 11.65
CA GLU A 181 -16.65 -15.63 12.42
C GLU A 181 -17.36 -14.85 13.54
N ILE A 182 -16.72 -13.80 14.08
CA ILE A 182 -17.22 -13.04 15.21
C ILE A 182 -18.00 -11.80 14.78
N ILE A 183 -17.36 -10.92 13.99
CA ILE A 183 -17.88 -9.61 13.63
C ILE A 183 -19.03 -9.70 12.63
N TYR A 184 -19.10 -10.75 11.80
CA TYR A 184 -20.18 -10.91 10.81
C TYR A 184 -21.59 -10.87 11.45
N GLN A 185 -21.72 -11.26 12.71
CA GLN A 185 -22.99 -11.28 13.46
C GLN A 185 -23.29 -9.99 14.25
N TRP A 186 -22.35 -9.05 14.30
CA TRP A 186 -22.51 -7.81 15.04
C TRP A 186 -23.34 -6.81 14.25
N ASN A 187 -24.01 -5.90 14.95
CA ASN A 187 -24.64 -4.74 14.31
C ASN A 187 -23.60 -3.60 14.11
N ASP A 188 -23.97 -2.59 13.33
CA ASP A 188 -23.04 -1.53 12.92
C ASP A 188 -22.53 -0.69 14.11
N ASP A 189 -23.37 -0.44 15.13
CA ASP A 189 -22.94 0.28 16.33
C ASP A 189 -21.87 -0.50 17.11
N GLN A 190 -22.04 -1.82 17.24
CA GLN A 190 -21.05 -2.69 17.89
C GLN A 190 -19.73 -2.71 17.11
N ILE A 191 -19.81 -2.73 15.78
CA ILE A 191 -18.64 -2.69 14.90
C ILE A 191 -17.88 -1.38 15.07
N ILE A 192 -18.58 -0.24 15.12
CA ILE A 192 -17.96 1.08 15.29
C ILE A 192 -17.36 1.21 16.70
N GLU A 193 -18.13 0.88 17.74
CA GLU A 193 -17.68 1.01 19.13
C GLU A 193 -16.43 0.17 19.40
N PHE A 194 -16.41 -1.08 18.96
CA PHE A 194 -15.25 -1.92 19.17
C PHE A 194 -14.17 -1.71 18.12
N GLY A 195 -14.50 -1.89 16.84
CA GLY A 195 -13.52 -1.94 15.76
C GLY A 195 -12.82 -0.60 15.58
N TYR A 196 -13.59 0.48 15.43
CA TYR A 196 -13.02 1.80 15.20
C TYR A 196 -12.51 2.41 16.51
N GLN A 197 -13.33 2.53 17.55
CA GLN A 197 -12.94 3.30 18.74
C GLN A 197 -11.99 2.56 19.70
N GLN A 198 -12.15 1.25 19.88
CA GLN A 198 -11.39 0.49 20.89
C GLN A 198 -10.21 -0.28 20.30
N PHE A 199 -10.38 -0.88 19.13
CA PHE A 199 -9.37 -1.77 18.53
C PHE A 199 -8.39 -1.00 17.64
N CYS A 200 -8.90 -0.11 16.80
CA CYS A 200 -8.11 0.76 15.94
C CYS A 200 -7.86 2.15 16.54
N GLU A 201 -8.29 2.41 17.78
CA GLU A 201 -8.03 3.66 18.51
C GLU A 201 -8.40 4.94 17.73
N GLU A 202 -9.53 4.89 17.00
CA GLU A 202 -10.02 5.96 16.12
C GLU A 202 -9.13 6.24 14.89
N ASP A 203 -8.25 5.30 14.52
CA ASP A 203 -7.53 5.32 13.25
C ASP A 203 -8.36 4.65 12.14
N LEU A 204 -8.78 5.46 11.16
CA LEU A 204 -9.63 5.00 10.07
C LEU A 204 -8.87 4.09 9.08
N GLU A 205 -7.56 4.25 8.92
CA GLU A 205 -6.75 3.42 8.01
C GLU A 205 -6.58 2.00 8.56
N ASP A 206 -6.32 1.90 9.87
CA ASP A 206 -6.29 0.61 10.57
C ASP A 206 -7.67 -0.06 10.57
N PHE A 207 -8.73 0.73 10.77
CA PHE A 207 -10.10 0.25 10.67
C PHE A 207 -10.42 -0.27 9.27
N GLY A 208 -9.91 0.39 8.23
CA GLY A 208 -10.00 -0.08 6.84
C GLY A 208 -9.40 -1.48 6.64
N SER A 209 -8.21 -1.67 7.19
CA SER A 209 -7.46 -2.92 7.11
C SER A 209 -8.09 -4.08 7.90
N LEU A 210 -9.00 -3.79 8.84
CA LEU A 210 -9.71 -4.79 9.64
C LEU A 210 -10.65 -5.66 8.79
N PHE A 211 -11.27 -5.10 7.74
CA PHE A 211 -12.37 -5.77 7.03
C PHE A 211 -11.95 -6.65 5.86
N GLY A 212 -10.68 -6.63 5.49
CA GLY A 212 -10.18 -7.59 4.53
C GLY A 212 -8.69 -7.58 4.32
N GLY A 213 -8.19 -8.75 3.91
CA GLY A 213 -6.78 -9.01 3.66
C GLY A 213 -6.50 -10.51 3.60
N ARG A 214 -5.23 -10.90 3.65
CA ARG A 214 -4.82 -12.31 3.59
C ARG A 214 -4.42 -12.82 4.95
N ASP A 215 -5.01 -13.95 5.35
CA ASP A 215 -4.47 -14.77 6.41
C ASP A 215 -3.13 -15.37 5.96
N ASN A 216 -2.17 -15.58 6.87
CA ASN A 216 -0.84 -16.10 6.51
C ASN A 216 -0.86 -17.49 5.84
N SER A 217 -1.93 -18.27 6.05
CA SER A 217 -2.16 -19.57 5.36
C SER A 217 -2.91 -19.47 4.03
N SER A 218 -3.46 -18.30 3.70
CA SER A 218 -4.37 -18.12 2.57
C SER A 218 -3.70 -17.36 1.43
N THR A 219 -3.88 -17.85 0.22
CA THR A 219 -3.54 -17.10 -1.00
C THR A 219 -4.66 -16.13 -1.41
N GLU A 220 -5.87 -16.37 -0.91
CA GLU A 220 -7.07 -15.58 -1.22
C GLU A 220 -7.31 -14.49 -0.18
N ILE A 221 -7.87 -13.37 -0.64
CA ILE A 221 -8.31 -12.28 0.23
C ILE A 221 -9.62 -12.68 0.91
N GLN A 222 -9.61 -12.58 2.23
CA GLN A 222 -10.77 -12.77 3.07
C GLN A 222 -11.45 -11.41 3.29
N PHE A 223 -12.76 -11.37 3.07
CA PHE A 223 -13.60 -10.23 3.46
C PHE A 223 -14.41 -10.60 4.69
N VAL A 224 -14.25 -9.81 5.76
CA VAL A 224 -14.86 -10.05 7.08
C VAL A 224 -16.38 -9.98 7.01
N LEU A 225 -16.91 -8.99 6.30
CA LEU A 225 -18.36 -8.85 6.12
C LEU A 225 -18.88 -9.68 4.95
N GLY A 226 -18.02 -10.28 4.13
CA GLY A 226 -18.41 -11.05 2.93
C GLY A 226 -18.13 -10.31 1.62
N THR A 227 -18.27 -11.03 0.50
CA THR A 227 -17.81 -10.62 -0.84
C THR A 227 -18.93 -10.25 -1.81
N ASN A 228 -20.14 -9.99 -1.31
CA ASN A 228 -21.27 -9.60 -2.15
C ASN A 228 -21.55 -8.09 -2.05
N GLU A 229 -22.35 -7.58 -2.97
CA GLU A 229 -22.71 -6.16 -3.04
C GLU A 229 -23.33 -5.64 -1.72
N GLU A 230 -24.27 -6.39 -1.14
CA GLU A 230 -24.95 -6.03 0.12
C GLU A 230 -23.96 -5.78 1.26
N ASN A 231 -22.97 -6.66 1.42
CA ASN A 231 -21.97 -6.57 2.48
C ASN A 231 -20.97 -5.43 2.26
N ILE A 232 -20.60 -5.15 1.01
CA ILE A 232 -19.78 -3.99 0.68
C ILE A 232 -20.54 -2.69 0.93
N LEU A 233 -21.82 -2.62 0.55
CA LEU A 233 -22.66 -1.45 0.83
C LEU A 233 -22.78 -1.20 2.34
N ARG A 234 -23.01 -2.27 3.13
CA ARG A 234 -23.01 -2.18 4.59
C ARG A 234 -21.70 -1.63 5.15
N LEU A 235 -20.56 -2.09 4.63
CA LEU A 235 -19.25 -1.58 5.05
C LEU A 235 -19.09 -0.08 4.74
N LEU A 236 -19.52 0.36 3.55
CA LEU A 236 -19.50 1.77 3.17
C LEU A 236 -20.43 2.62 4.05
N GLU A 237 -21.60 2.09 4.43
CA GLU A 237 -22.50 2.75 5.36
C GLU A 237 -21.88 2.93 6.75
N ILE A 238 -21.12 1.93 7.23
CA ILE A 238 -20.34 2.03 8.46
C ILE A 238 -19.28 3.13 8.36
N TYR A 239 -18.50 3.17 7.27
CA TYR A 239 -17.53 4.27 7.05
C TYR A 239 -18.22 5.64 7.02
N MET A 240 -19.36 5.76 6.33
CA MET A 240 -20.11 7.01 6.26
C MET A 240 -20.68 7.43 7.62
N LYS A 241 -21.07 6.46 8.44
CA LYS A 241 -21.54 6.72 9.81
C LYS A 241 -20.39 7.24 10.68
N ILE A 242 -19.22 6.63 10.62
CA ILE A 242 -18.01 7.11 11.31
C ILE A 242 -17.65 8.52 10.80
N TYR A 243 -17.53 8.69 9.49
CA TYR A 243 -17.22 9.98 8.85
C TYR A 243 -18.12 11.11 9.35
N LYS A 244 -19.45 10.87 9.43
CA LYS A 244 -20.43 11.86 9.90
C LYS A 244 -20.39 12.05 11.43
N GLN A 245 -20.29 10.97 12.20
CA GLN A 245 -20.33 11.00 13.66
C GLN A 245 -19.11 11.69 14.26
N PHE A 246 -17.92 11.40 13.72
CA PHE A 246 -16.64 11.91 14.19
C PHE A 246 -16.17 13.16 13.43
N LYS A 247 -16.96 13.61 12.44
CA LYS A 247 -16.67 14.81 11.61
C LYS A 247 -15.28 14.75 10.98
N LEU A 248 -14.97 13.59 10.39
CA LEU A 248 -13.69 13.37 9.72
C LEU A 248 -13.58 14.20 8.45
N GLU A 249 -12.35 14.51 8.05
CA GLU A 249 -12.08 15.20 6.80
C GLU A 249 -12.24 14.23 5.62
N TRP A 250 -12.67 14.75 4.47
CA TRP A 250 -12.83 13.94 3.25
C TRP A 250 -11.52 13.25 2.83
N SER A 251 -10.38 13.88 3.09
CA SER A 251 -9.05 13.32 2.83
C SER A 251 -8.76 12.06 3.64
N GLU A 252 -9.23 11.99 4.90
CA GLU A 252 -9.02 10.82 5.77
C GLU A 252 -9.82 9.62 5.26
N LEU A 253 -11.10 9.85 4.91
CA LEU A 253 -11.94 8.81 4.31
C LEU A 253 -11.37 8.34 2.97
N THR A 254 -10.89 9.26 2.14
CA THR A 254 -10.27 8.94 0.85
C THR A 254 -9.04 8.07 1.03
N LYS A 255 -8.14 8.43 1.94
CA LYS A 255 -6.93 7.65 2.23
C LYS A 255 -7.27 6.25 2.75
N CYS A 256 -8.21 6.14 3.69
CA CYS A 256 -8.70 4.85 4.18
C CYS A 256 -9.23 3.97 3.04
N LEU A 257 -10.12 4.50 2.20
CA LEU A 257 -10.74 3.73 1.11
C LEU A 257 -9.69 3.30 0.07
N LEU A 258 -8.74 4.17 -0.29
CA LEU A 258 -7.64 3.82 -1.20
C LEU A 258 -6.80 2.67 -0.66
N ILE A 259 -6.35 2.77 0.60
CA ILE A 259 -5.56 1.71 1.25
C ILE A 259 -6.37 0.42 1.35
N SER A 260 -7.62 0.51 1.78
CA SER A 260 -8.50 -0.65 1.93
C SER A 260 -8.68 -1.37 0.60
N MET A 261 -9.04 -0.65 -0.47
CA MET A 261 -9.26 -1.23 -1.80
C MET A 261 -7.97 -1.83 -2.38
N ALA A 262 -6.81 -1.22 -2.10
CA ALA A 262 -5.51 -1.78 -2.44
C ALA A 262 -5.24 -3.10 -1.69
N CYS A 263 -5.45 -3.13 -0.38
CA CYS A 263 -5.30 -4.32 0.46
C CYS A 263 -6.27 -5.45 0.06
N TRP A 264 -7.43 -5.08 -0.46
CA TRP A 264 -8.48 -5.99 -0.92
C TRP A 264 -8.36 -6.39 -2.40
N GLU A 265 -7.35 -5.85 -3.11
CA GLU A 265 -7.13 -6.06 -4.55
C GLU A 265 -8.37 -5.75 -5.41
N LEU A 266 -9.13 -4.72 -5.03
CA LEU A 266 -10.33 -4.29 -5.74
C LEU A 266 -9.98 -3.33 -6.89
N PHE A 267 -9.49 -3.86 -7.99
CA PHE A 267 -9.15 -3.04 -9.16
C PHE A 267 -10.39 -2.53 -9.91
N SER A 268 -10.20 -1.55 -10.78
CA SER A 268 -11.26 -0.86 -11.54
C SER A 268 -12.07 -1.79 -12.45
N ASN A 269 -11.52 -2.96 -12.80
CA ASN A 269 -12.19 -4.01 -13.57
C ASN A 269 -13.00 -4.99 -12.69
N THR A 270 -12.99 -4.85 -11.37
CA THR A 270 -13.77 -5.70 -10.45
C THR A 270 -15.19 -5.17 -10.26
N GLU A 271 -16.16 -6.07 -10.08
CA GLU A 271 -17.56 -5.66 -9.87
C GLU A 271 -17.73 -4.86 -8.57
N LEU A 272 -17.02 -5.25 -7.50
CA LEU A 272 -17.09 -4.57 -6.20
C LEU A 272 -16.51 -3.16 -6.24
N PHE A 273 -15.53 -2.89 -7.10
CA PHE A 273 -15.06 -1.52 -7.34
C PHE A 273 -16.20 -0.63 -7.84
N ASN A 274 -16.95 -1.09 -8.84
CA ASN A 274 -18.08 -0.34 -9.39
C ASN A 274 -19.15 -0.06 -8.34
N VAL A 275 -19.46 -1.04 -7.48
CA VAL A 275 -20.38 -0.85 -6.33
C VAL A 275 -19.91 0.29 -5.43
N ILE A 276 -18.63 0.29 -5.06
CA ILE A 276 -18.04 1.32 -4.19
C ILE A 276 -18.16 2.70 -4.84
N ILE A 277 -17.73 2.85 -6.09
CA ILE A 277 -17.74 4.15 -6.76
C ILE A 277 -19.17 4.69 -6.96
N VAL A 278 -20.12 3.84 -7.33
CA VAL A 278 -21.54 4.23 -7.49
C VAL A 278 -22.16 4.64 -6.16
N TYR A 279 -21.74 4.02 -5.05
CA TYR A 279 -22.15 4.47 -3.72
C TYR A 279 -21.56 5.86 -3.41
N LEU A 280 -20.24 6.04 -3.60
CA LEU A 280 -19.55 7.31 -3.35
C LEU A 280 -20.14 8.45 -4.20
N SER A 281 -20.51 8.20 -5.46
CA SER A 281 -21.11 9.20 -6.34
C SER A 281 -22.46 9.73 -5.88
N LYS A 282 -23.12 9.03 -4.95
CA LYS A 282 -24.38 9.47 -4.32
C LYS A 282 -24.15 10.22 -3.01
N GLN A 283 -22.98 10.06 -2.40
CA GLN A 283 -22.64 10.68 -1.11
C GLN A 283 -21.86 11.99 -1.26
N PHE A 284 -21.06 12.11 -2.32
CA PHE A 284 -20.11 13.20 -2.52
C PHE A 284 -20.41 13.99 -3.80
N ASP A 285 -19.89 15.22 -3.86
CA ASP A 285 -20.01 16.03 -5.07
C ASP A 285 -19.07 15.53 -6.19
N ILE A 286 -19.24 16.11 -7.38
CA ILE A 286 -18.52 15.70 -8.59
C ILE A 286 -17.02 15.91 -8.45
N TYR A 287 -16.58 16.98 -7.80
CA TYR A 287 -15.14 17.27 -7.64
C TYR A 287 -14.49 16.26 -6.71
N GLN A 288 -15.13 15.95 -5.59
CA GLN A 288 -14.68 14.93 -4.65
C GLN A 288 -14.62 13.55 -5.30
N LEU A 289 -15.67 13.15 -6.03
CA LEU A 289 -15.69 11.88 -6.74
C LEU A 289 -14.57 11.79 -7.80
N LEU A 290 -14.40 12.82 -8.61
CA LEU A 290 -13.37 12.83 -9.66
C LEU A 290 -11.96 12.86 -9.08
N THR A 291 -11.75 13.57 -7.96
CA THR A 291 -10.46 13.53 -7.26
C THR A 291 -10.17 12.12 -6.75
N PHE A 292 -11.16 11.43 -6.18
CA PHE A 292 -11.01 10.03 -5.76
C PHE A 292 -10.64 9.12 -6.94
N LEU A 293 -11.36 9.24 -8.06
CA LEU A 293 -11.10 8.42 -9.26
C LEU A 293 -9.73 8.71 -9.87
N HIS A 294 -9.31 9.97 -9.87
CA HIS A 294 -7.97 10.35 -10.33
C HIS A 294 -6.89 9.70 -9.47
N LEU A 295 -6.98 9.81 -8.14
CA LEU A 295 -6.04 9.16 -7.22
C LEU A 295 -6.03 7.64 -7.40
N TYR A 296 -7.19 7.02 -7.64
CA TYR A 296 -7.27 5.58 -7.91
C TYR A 296 -6.61 5.19 -9.24
N CYS A 297 -6.84 5.99 -10.28
CA CYS A 297 -6.22 5.79 -11.59
C CYS A 297 -4.69 5.90 -11.51
N GLU A 298 -4.17 6.88 -10.75
CA GLU A 298 -2.73 7.01 -10.48
C GLU A 298 -2.18 5.79 -9.75
N PHE A 299 -2.88 5.32 -8.70
CA PHE A 299 -2.52 4.10 -7.98
C PHE A 299 -2.43 2.87 -8.90
N GLU A 300 -3.42 2.64 -9.76
CA GLU A 300 -3.38 1.50 -10.69
C GLU A 300 -2.28 1.65 -11.76
N SER A 301 -2.03 2.88 -12.20
CA SER A 301 -0.91 3.19 -13.11
C SER A 301 0.44 2.87 -12.45
N ASP A 302 0.61 3.20 -11.17
CA ASP A 302 1.80 2.87 -10.37
C ASP A 302 2.01 1.36 -10.23
N LEU A 303 0.92 0.59 -10.18
CA LEU A 303 0.94 -0.88 -10.22
C LEU A 303 1.14 -1.48 -11.61
N LYS A 304 1.28 -0.64 -12.66
CA LYS A 304 1.36 -1.03 -14.07
C LYS A 304 0.14 -1.81 -14.55
N LEU A 305 -1.03 -1.47 -14.02
CA LEU A 305 -2.32 -1.98 -14.44
C LEU A 305 -2.94 -0.95 -15.39
N PRO A 306 -2.86 -1.13 -16.73
CA PRO A 306 -3.35 -0.15 -17.69
C PRO A 306 -4.88 -0.21 -17.85
N LEU A 307 -5.61 -0.35 -16.73
CA LEU A 307 -7.05 -0.62 -16.70
C LEU A 307 -7.89 0.59 -17.11
N TRP A 308 -7.36 1.79 -16.94
CA TRP A 308 -7.99 3.03 -17.42
C TRP A 308 -7.53 3.43 -18.83
N SER A 309 -6.51 2.75 -19.36
CA SER A 309 -5.95 3.07 -20.68
C SER A 309 -6.91 2.65 -21.78
N SER A 310 -6.97 3.42 -22.86
CA SER A 310 -7.78 3.09 -24.05
C SER A 310 -9.29 3.01 -23.81
N PHE A 311 -9.82 3.55 -22.71
CA PHE A 311 -11.25 3.62 -22.40
C PHE A 311 -11.99 2.27 -22.58
N PRO A 312 -11.65 1.25 -21.77
CA PRO A 312 -12.18 -0.10 -21.95
C PRO A 312 -13.61 -0.24 -21.41
N SER A 313 -14.28 -1.34 -21.78
CA SER A 313 -15.70 -1.58 -21.50
C SER A 313 -16.10 -1.49 -20.02
N HIS A 314 -15.23 -1.92 -19.10
CA HIS A 314 -15.52 -1.82 -17.66
C HIS A 314 -15.55 -0.37 -17.16
N ILE A 315 -14.70 0.50 -17.72
CA ILE A 315 -14.70 1.94 -17.45
C ILE A 315 -15.92 2.62 -18.10
N GLU A 316 -16.33 2.19 -19.31
CA GLU A 316 -17.58 2.65 -19.91
C GLU A 316 -18.79 2.32 -19.02
N LEU A 317 -18.87 1.09 -18.52
CA LEU A 317 -19.93 0.64 -17.62
C LEU A 317 -19.93 1.43 -16.32
N LEU A 318 -18.76 1.68 -15.74
CA LEU A 318 -18.59 2.50 -14.55
C LEU A 318 -19.16 3.92 -14.77
N PHE A 319 -18.73 4.62 -15.82
CA PHE A 319 -19.21 5.98 -16.08
C PHE A 319 -20.71 6.02 -16.39
N LYS A 320 -21.25 5.02 -17.10
CA LYS A 320 -22.71 4.87 -17.30
C LYS A 320 -23.44 4.72 -15.97
N SER A 321 -22.94 3.89 -15.07
CA SER A 321 -23.56 3.64 -13.76
C SER A 321 -23.55 4.88 -12.89
N ILE A 322 -22.41 5.55 -12.77
CA ILE A 322 -22.24 6.80 -12.00
C ILE A 322 -23.16 7.89 -12.55
N CYS A 323 -23.14 8.10 -13.87
CA CYS A 323 -23.82 9.24 -14.51
C CYS A 323 -25.30 8.96 -14.85
N SER A 324 -25.83 7.80 -14.48
CA SER A 324 -27.20 7.37 -14.83
C SER A 324 -28.28 8.34 -14.36
N SER A 325 -28.06 8.99 -13.22
CA SER A 325 -28.97 9.95 -12.60
C SER A 325 -28.52 11.41 -12.74
N TRP A 326 -27.40 11.66 -13.42
CA TRP A 326 -26.78 12.98 -13.50
C TRP A 326 -27.45 13.86 -14.56
N THR A 327 -27.50 15.17 -14.27
CA THR A 327 -27.98 16.17 -15.22
C THR A 327 -26.98 16.37 -16.36
N LEU A 328 -27.43 17.01 -17.45
CA LEU A 328 -26.57 17.36 -18.58
C LEU A 328 -25.40 18.26 -18.16
N GLU A 329 -25.64 19.21 -17.26
CA GLU A 329 -24.60 20.10 -16.71
C GLU A 329 -23.53 19.32 -15.95
N GLN A 330 -23.95 18.37 -15.09
CA GLN A 330 -23.04 17.51 -14.34
C GLN A 330 -22.18 16.62 -15.25
N LYS A 331 -22.79 16.05 -16.30
CA LYS A 331 -22.07 15.24 -17.31
C LYS A 331 -21.05 16.09 -18.09
N ASN A 332 -21.43 17.29 -18.52
CA ASN A 332 -20.52 18.21 -19.20
C ASN A 332 -19.35 18.63 -18.32
N LEU A 333 -19.61 18.90 -17.03
CA LEU A 333 -18.56 19.24 -16.06
C LEU A 333 -17.57 18.09 -15.89
N LEU A 334 -18.05 16.85 -15.75
CA LEU A 334 -17.19 15.67 -15.66
C LEU A 334 -16.31 15.50 -16.90
N ILE A 335 -16.89 15.64 -18.10
CA ILE A 335 -16.12 15.53 -19.35
C ILE A 335 -15.03 16.62 -19.40
N SER A 336 -15.35 17.86 -19.03
CA SER A 336 -14.38 18.95 -19.00
C SER A 336 -13.23 18.66 -18.04
N ILE A 337 -13.53 18.21 -16.82
CA ILE A 337 -12.50 17.90 -15.83
C ILE A 337 -11.61 16.75 -16.31
N ILE A 338 -12.19 15.69 -16.90
CA ILE A 338 -11.41 14.57 -17.43
C ILE A 338 -10.53 15.02 -18.61
N ASP A 339 -11.03 15.84 -19.53
CA ASP A 339 -10.24 16.39 -20.65
C ASP A 339 -9.06 17.24 -20.17
N ASP A 340 -9.24 17.99 -19.08
CA ASP A 340 -8.20 18.85 -18.50
C ASP A 340 -7.18 18.09 -17.64
N THR A 341 -7.58 16.98 -17.01
CA THR A 341 -6.77 16.31 -15.97
C THR A 341 -6.27 14.93 -16.34
N TRP A 342 -6.98 14.19 -17.19
CA TRP A 342 -6.60 12.84 -17.58
C TRP A 342 -5.92 12.93 -18.94
N GLU A 343 -4.77 12.28 -19.12
CA GLU A 343 -4.00 12.30 -20.38
C GLU A 343 -4.65 11.48 -21.51
N TRP A 344 -5.98 11.53 -21.61
CA TRP A 344 -6.75 10.85 -22.62
C TRP A 344 -6.66 11.59 -23.95
N THR A 345 -6.69 10.82 -25.03
CA THR A 345 -6.74 11.38 -26.39
C THR A 345 -8.10 12.00 -26.67
N LYS A 346 -8.16 12.98 -27.59
CA LYS A 346 -9.43 13.57 -28.04
C LYS A 346 -10.46 12.53 -28.46
N GLN A 347 -10.03 11.45 -29.11
CA GLN A 347 -10.92 10.35 -29.51
C GLN A 347 -11.58 9.67 -28.30
N GLN A 348 -10.85 9.47 -27.20
CA GLN A 348 -11.40 8.90 -25.97
C GLN A 348 -12.39 9.85 -25.30
N ILE A 349 -12.08 11.15 -25.28
CA ILE A 349 -12.99 12.19 -24.76
C ILE A 349 -14.28 12.26 -25.59
N ASP A 350 -14.18 12.21 -26.91
CA ASP A 350 -15.35 12.19 -27.81
C ASP A 350 -16.20 10.92 -27.62
N THR A 351 -15.54 9.79 -27.35
CA THR A 351 -16.22 8.52 -27.03
C THR A 351 -16.96 8.61 -25.71
N LEU A 352 -16.33 9.12 -24.65
CA LEU A 352 -16.96 9.38 -23.35
C LEU A 352 -18.15 10.34 -23.50
N LYS A 353 -18.00 11.41 -24.28
CA LYS A 353 -19.08 12.38 -24.52
C LYS A 353 -20.29 11.73 -25.19
N SER A 354 -20.04 10.94 -26.22
CA SER A 354 -21.08 10.19 -26.94
C SER A 354 -21.74 9.13 -26.06
N LEU A 355 -21.00 8.54 -25.12
CA LEU A 355 -21.49 7.57 -24.14
C LEU A 355 -22.47 8.20 -23.14
N LEU A 356 -22.13 9.37 -22.61
CA LEU A 356 -22.85 10.01 -21.51
C LEU A 356 -23.98 10.95 -21.97
N ILE A 357 -23.80 11.55 -23.15
CA ILE A 357 -24.71 12.50 -23.79
C ILE A 357 -25.05 11.95 -25.18
N PRO A 358 -25.88 10.89 -25.26
CA PRO A 358 -26.35 10.40 -26.55
C PRO A 358 -27.13 11.50 -27.27
N SER A 359 -26.97 11.53 -28.60
CA SER A 359 -27.48 12.57 -29.50
C SER A 359 -29.00 12.66 -29.53
#